data_AF-A0A5N6A9M7-F1
#
_entry.id   AF-A0A5N6A9M7-F1
#
_cell.length_a   1.000
_cell.length_b   1.000
_cell.length_c   1.000
_cell.angle_alpha   90.00
_cell.angle_beta   90.00
_cell.angle_gamma   90.00
#
_symmetry.space_group_name_H-M   'P 1'
#
loop_
_entity.id
_entity.type
_entity.pdbx_description
1 polymer ?
#
loop_
_entity_poly.entity_id
_entity_poly.type
_entity_poly.pdbx_seq_one_letter_code
_entity_poly.pdbx_strand_id
1 'polypeptide(L)'
;MVELAGIGPAPFAAMLLADLGADVVRVDRPGGQPLGIDPALDVTNRNKRSVEVDLKAPGGAAAVLDLAAVADVLLEGFRPGVAERLGVGPEEALGRNPRLVYGRMTGWGQDGPLAGSAGHDIGYLATAGTLGLIGPADGPPAIPANLLGDYAGGSLYLVSGVLAALLHVGRGGAGQVVDAAIVDGAAHLGAMLWGMLGAGAWRDARGGNLLDGGCPYYAVYATADGGWMAVGALEERFYAEFARLLPLPAHAPDRADVRRWPELRAVIAERFAERDRDAWAAVFEGTDACVAPVLSLREAAAHPHLAARGTLVAPGGLTQPAPAPRFSRTPGALRRPPAAPGAHTAEVAEDWGVPALARPARAPGAGATGAGAGARPANASGRGNGPDGAARSPGGDSNGDPNEDRGGSGNAEHHLPRAAEG
;
A
#
# COMPACT_ATOMS: atom_id res chain seq x y z
N MET A 1 -2.52 -4.89 20.75
CA MET A 1 -1.56 -4.19 19.85
C MET A 1 -1.99 -2.74 19.66
N VAL A 2 -1.05 -1.81 19.70
CA VAL A 2 -1.27 -0.38 19.42
C VAL A 2 -0.78 -0.06 18.01
N GLU A 3 -1.55 0.72 17.26
CA GLU A 3 -1.14 1.30 15.98
C GLU A 3 -1.26 2.83 16.07
N LEU A 4 -0.18 3.55 15.79
CA LEU A 4 -0.27 5.00 15.60
C LEU A 4 -0.75 5.28 14.17
N ALA A 5 -1.86 6.03 14.05
CA ALA A 5 -2.51 6.25 12.77
C ALA A 5 -1.55 6.82 11.71
N GLY A 6 -1.50 6.16 10.55
CA GLY A 6 -0.70 6.55 9.40
C GLY A 6 -1.43 6.29 8.08
N ILE A 7 -0.67 6.22 6.99
CA ILE A 7 -1.16 5.89 5.64
C ILE A 7 -0.30 4.74 5.09
N GLY A 8 -0.84 3.99 4.14
CA GLY A 8 -0.07 3.07 3.31
C GLY A 8 0.30 1.81 4.09
N PRO A 9 1.60 1.54 4.31
CA PRO A 9 2.06 0.23 4.77
C PRO A 9 1.68 -0.12 6.21
N ALA A 10 1.81 0.81 7.16
CA ALA A 10 1.54 0.52 8.58
C ALA A 10 0.06 0.17 8.84
N PRO A 11 -0.93 0.92 8.31
CA PRO A 11 -2.34 0.55 8.44
C PRO A 11 -2.69 -0.81 7.84
N PHE A 12 -2.11 -1.16 6.69
CA PHE A 12 -2.32 -2.46 6.06
C PHE A 12 -1.72 -3.60 6.89
N ALA A 13 -0.50 -3.43 7.42
CA ALA A 13 0.12 -4.40 8.34
C ALA A 13 -0.74 -4.62 9.60
N ALA A 14 -1.26 -3.54 10.19
CA ALA A 14 -2.15 -3.61 11.34
C ALA A 14 -3.51 -4.25 11.01
N MET A 15 -4.08 -3.98 9.83
CA MET A 15 -5.28 -4.65 9.34
C MET A 15 -5.05 -6.16 9.23
N LEU A 16 -3.92 -6.56 8.63
CA LEU A 16 -3.57 -7.97 8.47
C LEU A 16 -3.46 -8.66 9.83
N LEU A 17 -2.74 -8.08 10.79
CA LEU A 17 -2.65 -8.64 12.15
C LEU A 17 -4.01 -8.68 12.86
N ALA A 18 -4.86 -7.67 12.67
CA ALA A 18 -6.22 -7.67 13.19
C ALA A 18 -7.05 -8.81 12.59
N ASP A 19 -7.02 -9.00 11.28
CA ASP A 19 -7.67 -10.11 10.57
C ASP A 19 -7.22 -11.49 11.09
N LEU A 20 -5.94 -11.59 11.48
CA LEU A 20 -5.33 -12.79 12.08
C LEU A 20 -5.67 -13.00 13.57
N GLY A 21 -6.42 -12.08 14.19
CA GLY A 21 -6.91 -12.23 15.56
C GLY A 21 -6.35 -11.23 16.57
N ALA A 22 -5.43 -10.36 16.19
CA ALA A 22 -4.95 -9.32 17.10
C ALA A 22 -6.08 -8.36 17.48
N ASP A 23 -6.14 -8.00 18.75
CA ASP A 23 -6.90 -6.84 19.21
C ASP A 23 -6.07 -5.59 18.97
N VAL A 24 -6.47 -4.80 17.96
CA VAL A 24 -5.73 -3.62 17.50
C VAL A 24 -6.46 -2.36 17.93
N VAL A 25 -5.78 -1.54 18.73
CA VAL A 25 -6.18 -0.20 19.10
C VAL A 25 -5.40 0.80 18.25
N ARG A 26 -6.11 1.42 17.32
CA ARG A 26 -5.58 2.51 16.50
C ARG A 26 -5.72 3.83 17.25
N VAL A 27 -4.62 4.54 17.39
CA VAL A 27 -4.55 5.88 17.98
C VAL A 27 -4.68 6.90 16.87
N ASP A 28 -5.87 7.46 16.73
CA ASP A 28 -6.18 8.56 15.81
C ASP A 28 -5.67 9.89 16.36
N ARG A 29 -5.20 10.73 15.43
CA ARG A 29 -4.93 12.14 15.70
C ARG A 29 -6.22 12.95 15.55
N PRO A 30 -6.42 14.02 16.34
CA PRO A 30 -7.50 14.96 16.08
C PRO A 30 -7.39 15.57 14.67
N GLY A 31 -8.53 15.84 14.04
CA GLY A 31 -8.59 16.51 12.73
C GLY A 31 -8.70 15.58 11.51
N GLY A 32 -8.90 14.28 11.73
CA GLY A 32 -9.40 13.36 10.70
C GLY A 32 -8.36 12.58 9.88
N GLN A 33 -8.90 11.72 9.01
CA GLN A 33 -8.17 10.73 8.21
C GLN A 33 -7.41 11.38 7.04
N PRO A 34 -6.17 10.98 6.75
CA PRO A 34 -5.40 11.57 5.66
C PRO A 34 -5.88 11.21 4.24
N LEU A 35 -6.53 10.06 4.07
CA LEU A 35 -6.93 9.55 2.74
C LEU A 35 -8.12 10.30 2.11
N GLY A 36 -8.79 11.18 2.88
CA GLY A 36 -9.92 11.97 2.38
C GLY A 36 -11.16 11.15 1.98
N ILE A 37 -11.19 9.86 2.32
CA ILE A 37 -12.34 8.98 2.15
C ILE A 37 -13.14 8.87 3.45
N ASP A 38 -14.43 8.51 3.33
CA ASP A 38 -15.26 8.17 4.48
C ASP A 38 -14.56 7.07 5.30
N PRO A 39 -14.32 7.27 6.61
CA PRO A 39 -13.74 6.25 7.47
C PRO A 39 -14.45 4.89 7.40
N ALA A 40 -15.76 4.87 7.13
CA ALA A 40 -16.53 3.64 6.97
C ALA A 40 -16.16 2.82 5.72
N LEU A 41 -15.55 3.47 4.71
CA LEU A 41 -15.09 2.86 3.46
C LEU A 41 -13.61 2.49 3.48
N ASP A 42 -12.85 2.94 4.48
CA ASP A 42 -11.44 2.59 4.64
C ASP A 42 -11.29 1.20 5.24
N VAL A 43 -11.32 0.19 4.37
CA VAL A 43 -11.19 -1.22 4.76
C VAL A 43 -9.89 -1.53 5.48
N THR A 44 -8.85 -0.70 5.36
CA THR A 44 -7.60 -0.87 6.12
C THR A 44 -7.79 -0.65 7.62
N ASN A 45 -8.93 -0.09 8.04
CA ASN A 45 -9.29 0.09 9.45
C ASN A 45 -10.30 -0.94 9.98
N ARG A 46 -10.71 -1.93 9.17
CA ARG A 46 -11.57 -3.02 9.63
C ARG A 46 -10.91 -3.80 10.78
N ASN A 47 -11.71 -4.44 11.63
CA ASN A 47 -11.26 -5.21 12.79
C ASN A 47 -10.50 -4.41 13.88
N LYS A 48 -10.27 -3.11 13.69
CA LYS A 48 -9.61 -2.26 14.67
C LYS A 48 -10.62 -1.56 15.56
N ARG A 49 -10.18 -1.22 16.77
CA ARG A 49 -10.81 -0.23 17.65
C ARG A 49 -10.04 1.08 17.51
N SER A 50 -10.70 2.19 17.79
CA SER A 50 -10.10 3.52 17.63
C SER A 50 -10.27 4.34 18.89
N VAL A 51 -9.17 4.99 19.29
CA VAL A 51 -9.12 6.02 20.33
C VAL A 51 -8.53 7.29 19.71
N GLU A 52 -8.95 8.46 20.19
CA GLU A 52 -8.38 9.72 19.73
C GLU A 52 -7.43 10.29 20.79
N VAL A 53 -6.18 10.54 20.40
CA VAL A 53 -5.17 11.13 21.29
C VAL A 53 -4.35 12.17 20.54
N ASP A 54 -4.30 13.39 21.06
CA ASP A 54 -3.34 14.39 20.60
C ASP A 54 -1.98 14.16 21.25
N LEU A 55 -1.04 13.56 20.51
CA LEU A 55 0.33 13.36 20.98
C LEU A 55 1.08 14.67 21.31
N LYS A 56 0.61 15.82 20.82
CA LYS A 56 1.22 17.13 21.11
C LYS A 56 0.63 17.77 22.37
N ALA A 57 -0.51 17.28 22.86
CA ALA A 57 -1.12 17.80 24.07
C ALA A 57 -0.38 17.32 25.33
N PRO A 58 -0.40 18.10 26.42
CA PRO A 58 0.12 17.65 27.71
C PRO A 58 -0.53 16.32 28.12
N GLY A 59 0.30 15.29 28.34
CA GLY A 59 -0.15 13.95 28.71
C GLY A 59 -0.52 13.03 27.54
N GLY A 60 -0.52 13.52 26.29
CA GLY A 60 -0.83 12.71 25.10
C GLY A 60 0.13 11.53 24.92
N ALA A 61 1.44 11.81 24.99
CA ALA A 61 2.46 10.76 24.96
C ALA A 61 2.30 9.74 26.08
N ALA A 62 2.03 10.21 27.31
CA ALA A 62 1.83 9.32 28.47
C ALA A 62 0.63 8.39 28.27
N ALA A 63 -0.48 8.87 27.68
CA ALA A 63 -1.64 8.04 27.38
C ALA A 63 -1.32 6.92 26.39
N VAL A 64 -0.50 7.19 25.37
CA VAL A 64 -0.04 6.17 24.41
C VAL A 64 0.96 5.21 25.04
N LEU A 65 1.87 5.70 25.89
CA LEU A 65 2.79 4.84 26.64
C LEU A 65 2.04 3.94 27.64
N ASP A 66 0.94 4.39 28.23
CA ASP A 66 0.10 3.55 29.07
C ASP A 66 -0.61 2.44 28.28
N LEU A 67 -1.03 2.71 27.03
CA LEU A 67 -1.48 1.66 26.12
C LEU A 67 -0.34 0.69 25.76
N ALA A 68 0.87 1.20 25.50
CA ALA A 68 2.04 0.38 25.20
C ALA A 68 2.47 -0.51 26.38
N ALA A 69 2.22 -0.06 27.62
CA ALA A 69 2.53 -0.78 28.84
C ALA A 69 1.85 -2.16 28.93
N VAL A 70 0.68 -2.30 28.31
CA VAL A 70 -0.14 -3.52 28.33
C VAL A 70 -0.25 -4.20 26.95
N ALA A 71 0.36 -3.62 25.91
CA ALA A 71 0.33 -4.17 24.56
C ALA A 71 1.51 -5.08 24.26
N ASP A 72 1.31 -6.08 23.40
CA ASP A 72 2.42 -6.91 22.89
C ASP A 72 3.21 -6.24 21.76
N VAL A 73 2.55 -5.35 21.01
CA VAL A 73 3.10 -4.69 19.82
C VAL A 73 2.66 -3.23 19.80
N LEU A 74 3.57 -2.33 19.41
CA LEU A 74 3.27 -0.96 19.00
C LEU A 74 3.82 -0.75 17.59
N LEU A 75 2.99 -0.30 16.64
CA LEU A 75 3.39 0.04 15.29
C LEU A 75 3.31 1.55 15.04
N GLU A 76 4.32 2.08 14.36
CA GLU A 76 4.33 3.46 13.89
C GLU A 76 4.99 3.58 12.52
N GLY A 77 4.56 4.57 11.74
CA GLY A 77 5.08 4.85 10.39
C GLY A 77 5.52 6.30 10.21
N PHE A 78 5.98 6.94 11.29
CA PHE A 78 6.50 8.29 11.20
C PHE A 78 7.91 8.31 10.58
N ARG A 79 8.32 9.50 10.14
CA ARG A 79 9.71 9.70 9.72
C ARG A 79 10.66 9.49 10.92
N PRO A 80 11.91 9.08 10.67
CA PRO A 80 12.92 8.93 11.72
C PRO A 80 13.00 10.16 12.63
N GLY A 81 13.05 9.93 13.95
CA GLY A 81 13.12 10.97 14.98
C GLY A 81 11.79 11.63 15.35
N VAL A 82 10.68 11.35 14.66
CA VAL A 82 9.36 11.95 14.98
C VAL A 82 8.76 11.32 16.24
N ALA A 83 8.77 9.99 16.36
CA ALA A 83 8.20 9.28 17.50
C ALA A 83 8.89 9.69 18.81
N GLU A 84 10.21 9.79 18.76
CA GLU A 84 11.08 10.25 19.84
C GLU A 84 10.74 11.69 20.25
N ARG A 85 10.59 12.61 19.29
CA ARG A 85 10.16 14.00 19.58
C ARG A 85 8.75 14.08 20.17
N LEU A 86 7.88 13.14 19.84
CA LEU A 86 6.53 13.03 20.40
C LEU A 86 6.51 12.28 21.74
N GLY A 87 7.66 11.80 22.24
CA GLY A 87 7.78 11.12 23.54
C GLY A 87 7.19 9.71 23.55
N VAL A 88 7.03 9.09 22.38
CA VAL A 88 6.50 7.72 22.21
C VAL A 88 7.50 6.84 21.46
N GLY A 89 8.79 7.20 21.49
CA GLY A 89 9.85 6.49 20.81
C GLY A 89 10.11 5.09 21.40
N PRO A 90 10.98 4.31 20.73
CA PRO A 90 11.30 2.96 21.17
C PRO A 90 11.85 2.89 22.59
N GLU A 91 12.71 3.82 22.99
CA GLU A 91 13.32 3.83 24.33
C GLU A 91 12.27 4.04 25.42
N GLU A 92 11.37 5.02 25.27
CA GLU A 92 10.31 5.28 26.23
C GLU A 92 9.32 4.12 26.31
N ALA A 93 8.94 3.57 25.16
CA ALA A 93 7.98 2.46 25.07
C ALA A 93 8.54 1.16 25.64
N LEU A 94 9.78 0.79 25.31
CA LEU A 94 10.46 -0.41 25.85
C LEU A 94 10.83 -0.23 27.33
N GLY A 95 11.14 0.99 27.76
CA GLY A 95 11.33 1.31 29.18
C GLY A 95 10.05 1.09 29.99
N ARG A 96 8.88 1.33 29.39
CA ARG A 96 7.57 1.06 29.99
C ARG A 96 7.20 -0.42 29.95
N ASN A 97 7.52 -1.11 28.86
CA ASN A 97 7.25 -2.53 28.65
C ASN A 97 8.44 -3.22 27.97
N PRO A 98 9.33 -3.87 28.74
CA PRO A 98 10.50 -4.57 28.21
C PRO A 98 10.19 -5.79 27.33
N ARG A 99 8.93 -6.20 27.23
CA ARG A 99 8.47 -7.31 26.37
C ARG A 99 7.83 -6.81 25.07
N LEU A 100 7.69 -5.50 24.88
CA LEU A 100 7.04 -4.90 23.72
C LEU A 100 7.83 -5.17 22.44
N VAL A 101 7.13 -5.53 21.36
CA VAL A 101 7.67 -5.47 20.01
C VAL A 101 7.33 -4.11 19.41
N TYR A 102 8.34 -3.28 19.16
CA TYR A 102 8.16 -1.94 18.60
C TYR A 102 8.45 -1.97 17.10
N GLY A 103 7.41 -1.92 16.27
CA GLY A 103 7.53 -1.95 14.81
C GLY A 103 7.59 -0.56 14.20
N ARG A 104 8.62 -0.28 13.40
CA ARG A 104 8.80 0.95 12.63
C ARG A 104 8.61 0.65 11.16
N MET A 105 7.76 1.43 10.50
CA MET A 105 7.49 1.28 9.08
C MET A 105 7.88 2.56 8.34
N THR A 106 9.05 2.53 7.72
CA THR A 106 9.53 3.67 6.94
C THR A 106 9.78 3.31 5.49
N GLY A 107 9.94 4.33 4.67
CA GLY A 107 10.31 4.14 3.28
C GLY A 107 11.77 3.76 3.08
N TRP A 108 12.65 4.52 3.73
CA TRP A 108 14.10 4.47 3.53
C TRP A 108 14.87 3.76 4.64
N GLY A 109 14.22 3.41 5.77
CA GLY A 109 14.88 2.92 6.99
C GLY A 109 15.06 4.01 8.05
N GLN A 110 15.45 3.62 9.27
CA GLN A 110 15.81 4.57 10.32
C GLN A 110 17.17 5.26 10.09
N ASP A 111 18.03 4.68 9.26
CA ASP A 111 19.37 5.17 8.96
C ASP A 111 19.67 5.21 7.46
N GLY A 112 20.89 5.65 7.12
CA GLY A 112 21.31 5.88 5.74
C GLY A 112 21.03 7.31 5.23
N PRO A 113 21.59 7.66 4.06
CA PRO A 113 21.60 9.03 3.56
C PRO A 113 20.21 9.58 3.20
N LEU A 114 19.24 8.69 2.95
CA LEU A 114 17.87 9.05 2.59
C LEU A 114 16.87 8.97 3.76
N ALA A 115 17.29 8.55 4.96
CA ALA A 115 16.40 8.38 6.12
C ALA A 115 15.55 9.63 6.43
N GLY A 116 16.16 10.82 6.34
CA GLY A 116 15.48 12.10 6.57
C GLY A 116 14.67 12.61 5.37
N SER A 117 14.85 12.01 4.19
CA SER A 117 14.25 12.48 2.94
C SER A 117 12.78 12.10 2.84
N ALA A 118 12.00 12.94 2.14
CA ALA A 118 10.67 12.54 1.72
C ALA A 118 10.78 11.40 0.69
N GLY A 119 9.81 10.50 0.70
CA GLY A 119 9.66 9.47 -0.31
C GLY A 119 8.20 9.07 -0.43
N HIS A 120 7.91 8.33 -1.47
CA HIS A 120 6.63 7.67 -1.70
C HIS A 120 6.92 6.31 -2.33
N ASP A 121 5.99 5.37 -2.24
CA ASP A 121 6.04 4.01 -2.82
C ASP A 121 6.93 3.91 -4.08
N ILE A 122 6.59 4.64 -5.14
CA ILE A 122 7.30 4.62 -6.43
C ILE A 122 8.79 5.00 -6.34
N GLY A 123 9.15 5.92 -5.43
CA GLY A 123 10.52 6.36 -5.23
C GLY A 123 11.38 5.26 -4.60
N TYR A 124 10.83 4.51 -3.65
CA TYR A 124 11.52 3.37 -3.05
C TYR A 124 11.75 2.27 -4.08
N LEU A 125 10.75 1.97 -4.91
CA LEU A 125 10.86 0.99 -5.99
C LEU A 125 11.88 1.42 -7.06
N ALA A 126 11.93 2.71 -7.40
CA ALA A 126 12.91 3.24 -8.34
C ALA A 126 14.33 3.06 -7.81
N THR A 127 14.59 3.42 -6.55
CA THR A 127 15.91 3.28 -5.92
C THR A 127 16.29 1.82 -5.70
N ALA A 128 15.34 0.95 -5.36
CA ALA A 128 15.58 -0.49 -5.22
C ALA A 128 15.81 -1.22 -6.57
N GLY A 129 15.63 -0.53 -7.70
CA GLY A 129 15.75 -1.08 -9.05
C GLY A 129 14.53 -1.91 -9.50
N THR A 130 13.61 -2.23 -8.59
CA THR A 130 12.47 -3.10 -8.91
C THR A 130 11.43 -2.45 -9.80
N LEU A 131 11.29 -1.12 -9.76
CA LEU A 131 10.44 -0.42 -10.73
C LEU A 131 10.95 -0.63 -12.17
N GLY A 132 12.28 -0.68 -12.35
CA GLY A 132 12.92 -0.86 -13.64
C GLY A 132 12.59 -2.19 -14.32
N LEU A 133 12.06 -3.17 -13.58
CA LEU A 133 11.69 -4.51 -14.05
C LEU A 133 10.30 -4.58 -14.68
N ILE A 134 9.45 -3.56 -14.47
CA ILE A 134 8.01 -3.69 -14.69
C ILE A 134 7.60 -2.90 -15.92
N GLY A 135 6.87 -3.54 -16.82
CA GLY A 135 6.27 -2.90 -18.00
C GLY A 135 6.92 -3.33 -19.32
N PRO A 136 6.45 -2.75 -20.44
CA PRO A 136 6.96 -3.07 -21.77
C PRO A 136 8.43 -2.70 -21.93
N ALA A 137 9.09 -3.36 -22.89
CA ALA A 137 10.47 -3.04 -23.30
C ALA A 137 10.57 -1.58 -23.77
N ASP A 138 9.62 -1.16 -24.60
CA ASP A 138 9.53 0.19 -25.12
C ASP A 138 8.71 1.10 -24.20
N GLY A 139 9.20 2.32 -23.95
CA GLY A 139 8.52 3.31 -23.11
C GLY A 139 8.97 3.29 -21.63
N PRO A 140 8.29 4.04 -20.76
CA PRO A 140 8.65 4.11 -19.34
C PRO A 140 8.28 2.81 -18.60
N PRO A 141 8.93 2.52 -17.46
CA PRO A 141 8.45 1.47 -16.56
C PRO A 141 7.00 1.70 -16.12
N ALA A 142 6.27 0.62 -15.88
CA ALA A 142 4.88 0.68 -15.42
C ALA A 142 4.79 0.75 -13.89
N ILE A 143 3.83 1.54 -13.39
CA ILE A 143 3.62 1.78 -11.96
C ILE A 143 2.73 0.66 -11.39
N PRO A 144 3.19 -0.15 -10.41
CA PRO A 144 2.45 -1.31 -9.89
C PRO A 144 1.42 -0.94 -8.80
N ALA A 145 0.76 0.22 -8.95
CA ALA A 145 0.04 0.90 -7.87
C ALA A 145 0.92 0.98 -6.59
N ASN A 146 0.34 0.84 -5.40
CA ASN A 146 1.07 0.74 -4.13
C ASN A 146 1.27 -0.72 -3.66
N LEU A 147 1.00 -1.70 -4.53
CA LEU A 147 0.99 -3.11 -4.15
C LEU A 147 2.40 -3.64 -3.90
N LEU A 148 3.38 -3.19 -4.70
CA LEU A 148 4.74 -3.72 -4.66
C LEU A 148 5.58 -3.08 -3.55
N GLY A 149 5.55 -1.75 -3.40
CA GLY A 149 6.34 -1.05 -2.39
C GLY A 149 5.67 -1.14 -1.02
N ASP A 150 4.62 -0.34 -0.79
CA ASP A 150 3.97 -0.22 0.52
C ASP A 150 3.51 -1.58 1.06
N TYR A 151 2.82 -2.40 0.26
CA TYR A 151 2.25 -3.64 0.77
C TYR A 151 3.26 -4.79 0.76
N ALA A 152 3.77 -5.18 -0.40
CA ALA A 152 4.68 -6.32 -0.48
C ALA A 152 6.05 -6.03 0.14
N GLY A 153 6.68 -4.88 -0.19
CA GLY A 153 8.00 -4.48 0.31
C GLY A 153 7.97 -3.92 1.74
N GLY A 154 6.91 -3.23 2.15
CA GLY A 154 6.79 -2.68 3.49
C GLY A 154 6.02 -3.60 4.44
N SER A 155 4.71 -3.63 4.26
CA SER A 155 3.76 -4.21 5.22
C SER A 155 4.04 -5.67 5.53
N LEU A 156 4.30 -6.50 4.51
CA LEU A 156 4.54 -7.92 4.70
C LEU A 156 5.88 -8.20 5.41
N TYR A 157 6.91 -7.36 5.21
CA TYR A 157 8.16 -7.46 5.97
C TYR A 157 7.99 -7.03 7.41
N LEU A 158 7.21 -5.97 7.68
CA LEU A 158 6.87 -5.59 9.05
C LEU A 158 6.10 -6.69 9.78
N VAL A 159 5.06 -7.25 9.14
CA VAL A 159 4.31 -8.36 9.74
C VAL A 159 5.21 -9.56 9.98
N SER A 160 6.09 -9.90 9.04
CA SER A 160 7.05 -11.00 9.20
C SER A 160 8.00 -10.75 10.39
N GLY A 161 8.58 -9.56 10.48
CA GLY A 161 9.46 -9.18 11.58
C GLY A 161 8.75 -9.14 12.94
N VAL A 162 7.52 -8.60 12.99
CA VAL A 162 6.70 -8.57 14.21
C VAL A 162 6.35 -9.98 14.67
N LEU A 163 5.91 -10.87 13.78
CA LEU A 163 5.59 -12.25 14.15
C LEU A 163 6.83 -13.01 14.63
N ALA A 164 8.00 -12.80 14.00
CA ALA A 164 9.26 -13.37 14.45
C ALA A 164 9.67 -12.85 15.83
N ALA A 165 9.52 -11.54 16.07
CA ALA A 165 9.82 -10.91 17.35
C ALA A 165 8.86 -11.37 18.46
N LEU A 166 7.56 -11.51 18.16
CA LEU A 166 6.58 -12.09 19.09
C LEU A 166 6.91 -13.53 19.44
N LEU A 167 7.37 -14.34 18.47
CA LEU A 167 7.85 -15.70 18.74
C LEU A 167 9.08 -15.71 19.64
N HIS A 168 10.01 -14.77 19.44
CA HIS A 168 11.18 -14.59 20.31
C HIS A 168 10.75 -14.26 21.75
N VAL A 169 9.87 -13.28 21.93
CA VAL A 169 9.30 -12.89 23.24
C VAL A 169 8.54 -14.06 23.89
N GLY A 170 7.74 -14.79 23.11
CA GLY A 170 7.01 -15.97 23.56
C GLY A 170 7.90 -17.13 24.05
N ARG A 171 9.16 -17.15 23.61
CA ARG A 171 10.19 -18.13 24.03
C ARG A 171 11.07 -17.61 25.18
N GLY A 172 10.68 -16.52 25.83
CA GLY A 172 11.39 -15.93 26.96
C GLY A 172 12.43 -14.87 26.56
N GLY A 173 12.47 -14.48 25.29
CA GLY A 173 13.25 -13.34 24.82
C GLY A 173 12.68 -12.00 25.31
N ALA A 174 13.49 -10.95 25.18
CA ALA A 174 13.06 -9.58 25.44
C ALA A 174 12.29 -9.00 24.23
N GLY A 175 11.54 -7.92 24.47
CA GLY A 175 11.03 -7.07 23.41
C GLY A 175 12.16 -6.45 22.59
N GLN A 176 11.84 -6.00 21.39
CA GLN A 176 12.83 -5.41 20.48
C GLN A 176 12.17 -4.50 19.45
N VAL A 177 13.01 -3.71 18.77
CA VAL A 177 12.61 -2.89 17.64
C VAL A 177 12.67 -3.72 16.35
N VAL A 178 11.62 -3.65 15.56
CA VAL A 178 11.58 -4.15 14.17
C VAL A 178 11.62 -2.93 13.26
N ASP A 179 12.77 -2.64 12.65
CA ASP A 179 12.87 -1.63 11.60
C ASP A 179 12.57 -2.28 10.24
N ALA A 180 11.43 -1.94 9.66
CA ALA A 180 11.03 -2.39 8.34
C ALA A 180 11.03 -1.20 7.38
N ALA A 181 11.90 -1.27 6.36
CA ALA A 181 12.01 -0.29 5.31
C ALA A 181 11.42 -0.82 3.99
N ILE A 182 10.60 -0.01 3.31
CA ILE A 182 10.04 -0.37 2.00
C ILE A 182 11.17 -0.63 0.98
N VAL A 183 12.24 0.20 0.98
CA VAL A 183 13.36 0.03 0.05
C VAL A 183 14.06 -1.33 0.22
N ASP A 184 14.24 -1.79 1.46
CA ASP A 184 14.87 -3.08 1.76
C ASP A 184 13.99 -4.24 1.29
N GLY A 185 12.71 -4.20 1.64
CA GLY A 185 11.78 -5.27 1.25
C GLY A 185 11.53 -5.29 -0.25
N ALA A 186 11.47 -4.13 -0.91
CA ALA A 186 11.40 -4.04 -2.36
C ALA A 186 12.63 -4.68 -3.03
N ALA A 187 13.84 -4.37 -2.56
CA ALA A 187 15.05 -5.01 -3.07
C ALA A 187 15.08 -6.52 -2.80
N HIS A 188 14.67 -6.94 -1.59
CA HIS A 188 14.66 -8.35 -1.18
C HIS A 188 13.65 -9.19 -2.00
N LEU A 189 12.52 -8.62 -2.44
CA LEU A 189 11.60 -9.30 -3.38
C LEU A 189 12.28 -9.67 -4.71
N GLY A 190 13.35 -8.96 -5.11
CA GLY A 190 14.13 -9.23 -6.29
C GLY A 190 15.21 -10.31 -6.13
N ALA A 191 15.32 -11.00 -4.98
CA ALA A 191 16.45 -11.88 -4.68
C ALA A 191 16.77 -12.94 -5.75
N MET A 192 15.74 -13.58 -6.33
CA MET A 192 15.93 -14.53 -7.43
C MET A 192 16.55 -13.86 -8.67
N LEU A 193 16.11 -12.65 -8.99
CA LEU A 193 16.57 -11.91 -10.16
C LEU A 193 18.02 -11.45 -9.99
N TRP A 194 18.41 -11.03 -8.78
CA TRP A 194 19.81 -10.79 -8.45
C TRP A 194 20.69 -12.03 -8.66
N GLY A 195 20.20 -13.21 -8.26
CA GLY A 195 20.88 -14.47 -8.54
C GLY A 195 21.00 -14.78 -10.04
N MET A 196 19.92 -14.59 -10.80
CA MET A 196 19.94 -14.78 -12.25
C MET A 196 20.83 -13.77 -12.98
N LEU A 197 20.87 -12.52 -12.53
CA LEU A 197 21.74 -11.48 -13.06
C LEU A 197 23.21 -11.86 -12.84
N GLY A 198 23.57 -12.28 -11.63
CA GLY A 198 24.91 -12.79 -11.32
C GLY A 198 25.30 -14.03 -12.13
N ALA A 199 24.33 -14.87 -12.49
CA ALA A 199 24.53 -16.04 -13.34
C ALA A 199 24.53 -15.72 -14.86
N GLY A 200 24.29 -14.47 -15.26
CA GLY A 200 24.14 -14.08 -16.68
C GLY A 200 22.86 -14.59 -17.35
N ALA A 201 21.92 -15.13 -16.57
CA ALA A 201 20.62 -15.63 -17.02
C ALA A 201 19.51 -14.56 -17.00
N TRP A 202 19.82 -13.36 -16.50
CA TRP A 202 18.96 -12.19 -16.54
C TRP A 202 19.65 -11.05 -17.31
N ARG A 203 18.89 -10.39 -18.18
CA ARG A 203 19.30 -9.16 -18.86
C ARG A 203 18.74 -7.99 -18.09
N ASP A 204 19.60 -7.02 -17.79
CA ASP A 204 19.20 -5.77 -17.12
C ASP A 204 18.47 -4.83 -18.11
N ALA A 205 17.31 -5.29 -18.58
CA ALA A 205 16.41 -4.62 -19.50
C ALA A 205 15.01 -5.26 -19.38
N ARG A 206 13.94 -4.49 -19.65
CA ARG A 206 12.57 -5.02 -19.68
C ARG A 206 12.25 -5.74 -20.99
N GLY A 207 11.30 -6.66 -20.93
CA GLY A 207 10.81 -7.45 -22.06
C GLY A 207 11.88 -8.31 -22.71
N GLY A 208 12.97 -8.60 -21.99
CA GLY A 208 14.10 -9.38 -22.47
C GLY A 208 14.26 -10.72 -21.76
N ASN A 209 13.39 -11.01 -20.79
CA ASN A 209 13.54 -12.12 -19.86
C ASN A 209 12.31 -13.04 -19.87
N LEU A 210 12.40 -14.14 -19.12
CA LEU A 210 11.33 -15.15 -19.07
C LEU A 210 10.07 -14.66 -18.33
N LEU A 211 10.24 -13.80 -17.32
CA LEU A 211 9.17 -13.43 -16.37
C LEU A 211 8.76 -11.96 -16.45
N ASP A 212 9.26 -11.20 -17.42
CA ASP A 212 8.99 -9.76 -17.59
C ASP A 212 8.16 -9.44 -18.84
N GLY A 213 7.60 -10.46 -19.49
CA GLY A 213 6.85 -10.31 -20.74
C GLY A 213 7.67 -10.55 -22.01
N GLY A 214 8.99 -10.77 -21.92
CA GLY A 214 9.85 -10.98 -23.10
C GLY A 214 9.57 -12.24 -23.90
N CYS A 215 9.11 -13.29 -23.21
CA CYS A 215 8.70 -14.55 -23.82
C CYS A 215 7.29 -14.46 -24.46
N PRO A 216 7.07 -14.91 -25.71
CA PRO A 216 5.74 -14.88 -26.34
C PRO A 216 4.67 -15.72 -25.62
N TYR A 217 5.06 -16.70 -24.83
CA TYR A 217 4.15 -17.56 -24.06
C TYR A 217 4.19 -17.24 -22.55
N TYR A 218 4.71 -16.06 -22.20
CA TYR A 218 4.55 -15.41 -20.90
C TYR A 218 4.28 -13.92 -21.16
N ALA A 219 3.05 -13.56 -21.50
CA ALA A 219 2.69 -12.24 -22.01
C ALA A 219 1.19 -11.95 -21.89
N VAL A 220 0.79 -10.72 -22.25
CA VAL A 220 -0.61 -10.30 -22.31
C VAL A 220 -0.96 -9.94 -23.75
N TYR A 221 -2.11 -10.44 -24.24
CA TYR A 221 -2.56 -10.28 -25.63
C TYR A 221 -3.95 -9.66 -25.71
N ALA A 222 -4.13 -8.72 -26.63
CA ALA A 222 -5.42 -8.09 -26.90
C ALA A 222 -6.36 -9.05 -27.62
N THR A 223 -7.65 -8.93 -27.36
CA THR A 223 -8.74 -9.69 -28.00
C THR A 223 -9.58 -8.78 -28.90
N ALA A 224 -10.49 -9.38 -29.69
CA ALA A 224 -11.28 -8.66 -30.71
C ALA A 224 -12.12 -7.50 -30.15
N ASP A 225 -12.56 -7.63 -28.89
CA ASP A 225 -13.36 -6.69 -28.12
C ASP A 225 -12.53 -5.64 -27.35
N GLY A 226 -11.21 -5.61 -27.53
CA GLY A 226 -10.31 -4.72 -26.78
C GLY A 226 -10.03 -5.17 -25.34
N GLY A 227 -10.50 -6.37 -24.96
CA GLY A 227 -10.09 -7.06 -23.74
C GLY A 227 -8.68 -7.65 -23.83
N TRP A 228 -8.26 -8.35 -22.77
CA TRP A 228 -6.92 -8.93 -22.69
C TRP A 228 -6.92 -10.35 -22.10
N MET A 229 -6.06 -11.21 -22.65
CA MET A 229 -5.74 -12.54 -22.11
C MET A 229 -4.30 -12.57 -21.61
N ALA A 230 -4.08 -13.02 -20.37
CA ALA A 230 -2.76 -13.30 -19.84
C ALA A 230 -2.38 -14.77 -20.14
N VAL A 231 -1.16 -14.98 -20.62
CA VAL A 231 -0.57 -16.29 -20.94
C VAL A 231 0.67 -16.48 -20.08
N GLY A 232 0.82 -17.66 -19.46
CA GLY A 232 1.97 -18.04 -18.65
C GLY A 232 2.41 -19.49 -18.86
N ALA A 233 2.43 -19.95 -20.10
CA ALA A 233 2.67 -21.34 -20.48
C ALA A 233 4.18 -21.64 -20.68
N LEU A 234 4.99 -21.43 -19.64
CA LEU A 234 6.46 -21.53 -19.73
C LEU A 234 6.95 -22.98 -19.92
N GLU A 235 6.36 -23.91 -19.18
CA GLU A 235 6.72 -25.31 -19.19
C GLU A 235 6.20 -26.00 -20.46
N GLU A 236 6.98 -26.95 -20.99
CA GLU A 236 6.69 -27.61 -22.27
C GLU A 236 5.29 -28.21 -22.36
N ARG A 237 4.84 -28.91 -21.31
CA ARG A 237 3.50 -29.52 -21.26
C ARG A 237 2.37 -28.50 -21.31
N PHE A 238 2.54 -27.34 -20.66
CA PHE A 238 1.54 -26.29 -20.62
C PHE A 238 1.52 -25.54 -21.95
N TYR A 239 2.69 -25.31 -22.55
CA TYR A 239 2.79 -24.77 -23.91
C TYR A 239 2.14 -25.70 -24.94
N ALA A 240 2.33 -27.01 -24.84
CA ALA A 240 1.70 -27.97 -25.75
C ALA A 240 0.17 -27.90 -25.67
N GLU A 241 -0.39 -27.81 -24.46
CA GLU A 241 -1.83 -27.64 -24.26
C GLU A 241 -2.31 -26.27 -24.77
N PHE A 242 -1.56 -25.21 -24.50
CA PHE A 242 -1.81 -23.88 -25.04
C PHE A 242 -1.86 -23.87 -26.58
N ALA A 243 -0.86 -24.44 -27.25
CA ALA A 243 -0.80 -24.52 -28.71
C ALA A 243 -1.88 -25.44 -29.31
N ARG A 244 -2.36 -26.43 -28.56
CA ARG A 244 -3.50 -27.27 -28.97
C ARG A 244 -4.82 -26.50 -28.96
N LEU A 245 -5.03 -25.66 -27.94
CA LEU A 245 -6.25 -24.86 -27.77
C LEU A 245 -6.24 -23.54 -28.56
N LEU A 246 -5.04 -22.99 -28.80
CA LEU A 246 -4.78 -21.87 -29.71
C LEU A 246 -3.96 -22.36 -30.91
N PRO A 247 -4.56 -23.11 -31.85
CA PRO A 247 -3.83 -23.68 -32.97
C PRO A 247 -3.11 -22.57 -33.74
N LEU A 248 -1.78 -22.66 -33.77
CA LEU A 248 -0.93 -21.74 -34.51
C LEU A 248 -0.79 -22.24 -35.96
N PRO A 249 -0.69 -21.33 -36.94
CA PRO A 249 -0.40 -21.70 -38.32
C PRO A 249 0.88 -22.55 -38.43
N ALA A 250 0.95 -23.44 -39.42
CA ALA A 250 2.10 -24.33 -39.62
C ALA A 250 3.43 -23.58 -39.88
N HIS A 251 3.37 -22.29 -40.25
CA HIS A 251 4.54 -21.44 -40.46
C HIS A 251 5.00 -20.70 -39.18
N ALA A 252 4.28 -20.85 -38.06
CA ALA A 252 4.64 -20.24 -36.79
C ALA A 252 6.05 -20.71 -36.36
N PRO A 253 6.92 -19.80 -35.91
CA PRO A 253 8.25 -20.18 -35.41
C PRO A 253 8.17 -21.13 -34.22
N ASP A 254 9.20 -21.98 -34.07
CA ASP A 254 9.37 -22.78 -32.85
C ASP A 254 9.65 -21.86 -31.65
N ARG A 255 9.02 -22.14 -30.51
CA ARG A 255 9.21 -21.39 -29.26
C ARG A 255 10.66 -21.39 -28.76
N ALA A 256 11.47 -22.36 -29.16
CA ALA A 256 12.88 -22.44 -28.81
C ALA A 256 13.76 -21.50 -29.65
N ASP A 257 13.29 -20.99 -30.80
CA ASP A 257 14.03 -20.01 -31.60
C ASP A 257 13.78 -18.59 -31.10
N VAL A 258 14.54 -18.19 -30.08
CA VAL A 258 14.48 -16.88 -29.43
C VAL A 258 14.57 -15.71 -30.43
N ARG A 259 15.31 -15.89 -31.53
CA ARG A 259 15.48 -14.82 -32.54
C ARG A 259 14.19 -14.52 -33.29
N ARG A 260 13.28 -15.49 -33.38
CA ARG A 260 11.99 -15.38 -34.06
C ARG A 260 10.82 -15.20 -33.08
N TRP A 261 11.09 -14.94 -31.81
CA TRP A 261 10.05 -14.60 -30.83
C TRP A 261 9.18 -13.40 -31.23
N PRO A 262 9.70 -12.33 -31.87
CA PRO A 262 8.84 -11.26 -32.37
C PRO A 262 7.79 -11.75 -33.37
N GLU A 263 8.17 -12.65 -34.29
CA GLU A 263 7.25 -13.27 -35.25
C GLU A 263 6.24 -14.19 -34.55
N LEU A 264 6.68 -15.03 -33.62
CA LEU A 264 5.79 -15.91 -32.85
C LEU A 264 4.78 -15.11 -32.03
N ARG A 265 5.20 -14.01 -31.40
CA ARG A 265 4.34 -13.09 -30.66
C ARG A 265 3.27 -12.48 -31.56
N ALA A 266 3.64 -12.03 -32.76
CA ALA A 266 2.69 -11.48 -33.72
C ALA A 266 1.63 -12.51 -34.10
N VAL A 267 2.04 -13.75 -34.41
CA VAL A 267 1.12 -14.85 -34.71
C VAL A 267 0.17 -15.13 -33.53
N ILE A 268 0.68 -15.24 -32.31
CA ILE A 268 -0.17 -15.46 -31.12
C ILE A 268 -1.16 -14.30 -30.93
N ALA A 269 -0.70 -13.06 -31.10
CA ALA A 269 -1.54 -11.88 -30.99
C ALA A 269 -2.67 -11.88 -32.04
N GLU A 270 -2.35 -12.20 -33.29
CA GLU A 270 -3.35 -12.34 -34.37
C GLU A 270 -4.41 -13.38 -34.00
N ARG A 271 -4.00 -14.54 -33.45
CA ARG A 271 -4.95 -15.57 -33.00
C ARG A 271 -5.87 -15.05 -31.90
N PHE A 272 -5.34 -14.38 -30.87
CA PHE A 272 -6.18 -13.83 -29.81
C PHE A 272 -7.14 -12.73 -30.31
N ALA A 273 -6.73 -11.95 -31.31
CA ALA A 273 -7.57 -10.91 -31.92
C ALA A 273 -8.76 -11.44 -32.74
N GLU A 274 -8.87 -12.75 -32.97
CA GLU A 274 -9.99 -13.34 -33.74
C GLU A 274 -11.30 -13.48 -32.97
N ARG A 275 -11.25 -13.45 -31.63
CA ARG A 275 -12.43 -13.65 -30.78
C ARG A 275 -12.37 -12.75 -29.55
N ASP A 276 -13.53 -12.51 -28.98
CA ASP A 276 -13.70 -11.74 -27.75
C ASP A 276 -13.04 -12.43 -26.55
N ARG A 277 -12.71 -11.65 -25.52
CA ARG A 277 -12.03 -12.13 -24.31
C ARG A 277 -12.75 -13.31 -23.66
N ASP A 278 -14.07 -13.18 -23.47
CA ASP A 278 -14.85 -14.19 -22.76
C ASP A 278 -15.02 -15.47 -23.60
N ALA A 279 -14.99 -15.35 -24.94
CA ALA A 279 -14.99 -16.49 -25.84
C ALA A 279 -13.67 -17.28 -25.75
N TRP A 280 -12.54 -16.61 -25.54
CA TRP A 280 -11.27 -17.26 -25.24
C TRP A 280 -11.22 -17.80 -23.82
N ALA A 281 -11.73 -17.07 -22.83
CA ALA A 281 -11.80 -17.55 -21.45
C ALA A 281 -12.52 -18.91 -21.39
N ALA A 282 -13.66 -19.06 -22.09
CA ALA A 282 -14.40 -20.31 -22.16
C ALA A 282 -13.61 -21.48 -22.82
N VAL A 283 -12.65 -21.19 -23.71
CA VAL A 283 -11.78 -22.23 -24.32
C VAL A 283 -10.75 -22.75 -23.34
N PHE A 284 -10.19 -21.86 -22.52
CA PHE A 284 -9.08 -22.19 -21.63
C PHE A 284 -9.51 -22.54 -20.20
N GLU A 285 -10.75 -22.22 -19.81
CA GLU A 285 -11.27 -22.45 -18.47
C GLU A 285 -11.09 -23.90 -18.03
N GLY A 286 -10.44 -24.09 -16.87
CA GLY A 286 -10.19 -25.42 -16.31
C GLY A 286 -9.11 -26.26 -17.02
N THR A 287 -8.35 -25.69 -17.96
CA THR A 287 -7.26 -26.39 -18.67
C THR A 287 -5.89 -26.08 -18.07
N ASP A 288 -4.89 -26.89 -18.45
CA ASP A 288 -3.48 -26.72 -18.06
C ASP A 288 -2.71 -25.75 -18.98
N ALA A 289 -3.40 -24.98 -19.83
CA ALA A 289 -2.76 -24.07 -20.78
C ALA A 289 -2.17 -22.80 -20.14
N CYS A 290 -2.44 -22.55 -18.85
CA CYS A 290 -1.99 -21.36 -18.14
C CYS A 290 -2.42 -20.04 -18.83
N VAL A 291 -3.66 -19.98 -19.30
CA VAL A 291 -4.26 -18.79 -19.91
C VAL A 291 -5.47 -18.34 -19.11
N ALA A 292 -5.57 -17.04 -18.80
CA ALA A 292 -6.68 -16.46 -18.05
C ALA A 292 -7.05 -15.07 -18.58
N PRO A 293 -8.34 -14.67 -18.53
CA PRO A 293 -8.75 -13.32 -18.86
C PRO A 293 -8.20 -12.32 -17.84
N VAL A 294 -7.79 -11.14 -18.30
CA VAL A 294 -7.48 -10.01 -17.41
C VAL A 294 -8.81 -9.37 -16.98
N LEU A 295 -9.11 -9.47 -15.69
CA LEU A 295 -10.35 -8.97 -15.09
C LEU A 295 -10.15 -7.62 -14.42
N SER A 296 -11.15 -6.76 -14.52
CA SER A 296 -11.31 -5.61 -13.63
C SER A 296 -11.67 -6.06 -12.21
N LEU A 297 -11.53 -5.16 -11.22
CA LEU A 297 -11.95 -5.44 -9.83
C LEU A 297 -13.42 -5.82 -9.71
N ARG A 298 -14.30 -5.27 -10.56
CA ARG A 298 -15.75 -5.57 -10.56
C ARG A 298 -16.02 -6.96 -11.11
N GLU A 299 -15.32 -7.35 -12.17
CA GLU A 299 -15.44 -8.70 -12.74
C GLU A 299 -14.85 -9.74 -11.78
N ALA A 300 -13.70 -9.46 -11.16
CA ALA A 300 -13.11 -10.33 -10.15
C ALA A 300 -14.07 -10.58 -8.97
N ALA A 301 -14.80 -9.56 -8.51
CA ALA A 301 -15.81 -9.71 -7.46
C ALA A 301 -16.95 -10.68 -7.83
N ALA A 302 -17.26 -10.82 -9.12
CA ALA A 302 -18.28 -11.74 -9.62
C ALA A 302 -17.70 -13.09 -10.08
N HIS A 303 -16.38 -13.28 -10.07
CA HIS A 303 -15.74 -14.46 -10.64
C HIS A 303 -16.11 -15.75 -9.87
N PRO A 304 -16.61 -16.81 -10.52
CA PRO A 304 -17.11 -18.02 -9.85
C PRO A 304 -16.09 -18.68 -8.92
N HIS A 305 -14.81 -18.77 -9.34
CA HIS A 305 -13.76 -19.34 -8.49
C HIS A 305 -13.48 -18.50 -7.24
N LEU A 306 -13.51 -17.15 -7.36
CA LEU A 306 -13.27 -16.26 -6.22
C LEU A 306 -14.46 -16.27 -5.26
N ALA A 307 -15.69 -16.34 -5.80
CA ALA A 307 -16.91 -16.51 -5.03
C ALA A 307 -16.94 -17.85 -4.27
N ALA A 308 -16.67 -18.97 -4.95
CA ALA A 308 -16.61 -20.30 -4.32
C ALA A 308 -15.53 -20.38 -3.22
N ARG A 309 -14.44 -19.63 -3.38
CA ARG A 309 -13.40 -19.51 -2.38
C ARG A 309 -13.72 -18.48 -1.28
N GLY A 310 -14.73 -17.63 -1.42
CA GLY A 310 -14.97 -16.51 -0.51
C GLY A 310 -13.78 -15.54 -0.45
N THR A 311 -13.07 -15.32 -1.57
CA THR A 311 -11.90 -14.44 -1.63
C THR A 311 -12.29 -12.97 -1.52
N LEU A 312 -13.41 -12.60 -2.14
CA LEU A 312 -14.02 -11.27 -2.04
C LEU A 312 -15.37 -11.42 -1.36
N VAL A 313 -15.64 -10.59 -0.35
CA VAL A 313 -16.84 -10.64 0.50
C VAL A 313 -17.42 -9.24 0.64
N ALA A 314 -18.70 -9.12 0.96
CA ALA A 314 -19.40 -7.83 1.07
C ALA A 314 -20.12 -7.63 2.41
N PRO A 315 -19.43 -7.73 3.58
CA PRO A 315 -20.07 -7.42 4.86
C PRO A 315 -20.51 -5.95 4.87
N GLY A 316 -21.76 -5.70 5.30
CA GLY A 316 -22.32 -4.35 5.29
C GLY A 316 -22.46 -3.74 3.88
N GLY A 317 -22.43 -4.55 2.83
CA GLY A 317 -22.58 -4.09 1.43
C GLY A 317 -21.30 -3.58 0.76
N LEU A 318 -20.15 -3.58 1.47
CA LEU A 318 -18.86 -3.14 0.93
C LEU A 318 -18.00 -4.32 0.47
N THR A 319 -17.86 -4.50 -0.84
CA THR A 319 -17.00 -5.53 -1.44
C THR A 319 -15.53 -5.29 -1.09
N GLN A 320 -14.89 -6.29 -0.48
CA GLN A 320 -13.51 -6.24 -0.03
C GLN A 320 -12.87 -7.64 0.03
N PRO A 321 -11.53 -7.76 0.02
CA PRO A 321 -10.85 -9.04 0.24
C PRO A 321 -11.17 -9.64 1.61
N ALA A 322 -11.46 -10.93 1.69
CA ALA A 322 -11.56 -11.63 2.96
C ALA A 322 -10.18 -11.74 3.67
N PRO A 323 -10.14 -12.00 4.98
CA PRO A 323 -8.92 -12.32 5.70
C PRO A 323 -8.07 -13.39 5.00
N ALA A 324 -6.75 -13.15 4.93
CA ALA A 324 -5.78 -14.07 4.34
C ALA A 324 -4.50 -14.12 5.20
N PRO A 325 -3.75 -15.24 5.20
CA PRO A 325 -4.06 -16.52 4.56
C PRO A 325 -5.17 -17.30 5.29
N ARG A 326 -5.52 -18.49 4.78
CA ARG A 326 -6.52 -19.38 5.41
C ARG A 326 -5.84 -20.38 6.32
N PHE A 327 -6.38 -20.51 7.53
CA PHE A 327 -5.91 -21.48 8.52
C PHE A 327 -6.96 -22.56 8.72
N SER A 328 -6.50 -23.80 8.89
CA SER A 328 -7.37 -24.97 9.11
C SER A 328 -8.00 -25.00 10.50
N ARG A 329 -7.42 -24.31 11.50
CA ARG A 329 -7.86 -24.33 12.91
C ARG A 329 -8.29 -22.96 13.45
N THR A 330 -7.67 -21.90 12.98
CA THR A 330 -7.89 -20.52 13.46
C THR A 330 -8.20 -19.60 12.28
N PRO A 331 -9.31 -19.82 11.56
CA PRO A 331 -9.63 -19.01 10.39
C PRO A 331 -9.75 -17.53 10.78
N GLY A 332 -9.19 -16.65 9.95
CA GLY A 332 -9.37 -15.21 10.10
C GLY A 332 -10.85 -14.82 9.96
N ALA A 333 -11.25 -13.72 10.60
CA ALA A 333 -12.64 -13.30 10.65
C ALA A 333 -12.78 -11.78 10.52
N LEU A 334 -13.84 -11.34 9.84
CA LEU A 334 -14.27 -9.94 9.83
C LEU A 334 -15.23 -9.72 10.99
N ARG A 335 -14.69 -9.28 12.13
CA ARG A 335 -15.37 -9.08 13.41
C ARG A 335 -15.96 -7.69 13.56
N ARG A 336 -15.30 -6.66 13.00
CA ARG A 336 -15.76 -5.25 13.10
C ARG A 336 -15.60 -4.53 11.76
N PRO A 337 -16.54 -3.63 11.40
CA PRO A 337 -16.35 -2.71 10.29
C PRO A 337 -15.21 -1.71 10.61
N PRO A 338 -14.75 -0.93 9.62
CA PRO A 338 -13.85 0.19 9.88
C PRO A 338 -14.36 1.12 10.99
N ALA A 339 -13.50 1.42 11.96
CA ALA A 339 -13.83 2.28 13.09
C ALA A 339 -13.77 3.77 12.72
N ALA A 340 -14.75 4.55 13.19
CA ALA A 340 -14.62 6.00 13.22
C ALA A 340 -13.60 6.45 14.28
N PRO A 341 -12.87 7.56 14.08
CA PRO A 341 -11.93 8.10 15.06
C PRO A 341 -12.56 8.27 16.44
N GLY A 342 -11.90 7.74 17.48
CA GLY A 342 -12.32 7.84 18.88
C GLY A 342 -13.56 7.03 19.27
N ALA A 343 -14.15 6.26 18.35
CA ALA A 343 -15.42 5.56 18.58
C ALA A 343 -15.38 4.54 19.73
N HIS A 344 -14.20 4.11 20.15
CA HIS A 344 -14.01 3.03 21.13
C HIS A 344 -13.21 3.47 22.36
N THR A 345 -13.02 4.77 22.60
CA THR A 345 -12.18 5.28 23.71
C THR A 345 -12.62 4.74 25.08
N ALA A 346 -13.91 4.75 25.39
CA ALA A 346 -14.41 4.25 26.67
C ALA A 346 -14.25 2.72 26.80
N GLU A 347 -14.58 1.97 25.74
CA GLU A 347 -14.43 0.50 25.67
C GLU A 347 -12.96 0.10 25.90
N VAL A 348 -12.03 0.74 25.19
CA VAL A 348 -10.60 0.45 25.31
C VAL A 348 -10.07 0.83 26.71
N ALA A 349 -10.48 1.97 27.26
CA ALA A 349 -10.04 2.39 28.60
C ALA A 349 -10.43 1.37 29.68
N GLU A 350 -11.61 0.75 29.55
CA GLU A 350 -12.08 -0.31 30.44
C GLU A 350 -11.36 -1.64 30.18
N ASP A 351 -11.43 -2.16 28.96
CA ASP A 351 -10.90 -3.49 28.61
C ASP A 351 -9.39 -3.62 28.84
N TRP A 352 -8.63 -2.55 28.57
CA TRP A 352 -7.18 -2.55 28.71
C TRP A 352 -6.70 -2.02 30.07
N GLY A 353 -7.63 -1.62 30.96
CA GLY A 353 -7.29 -1.10 32.28
C GLY A 353 -6.52 0.22 32.24
N VAL A 354 -6.83 1.08 31.27
CA VAL A 354 -6.17 2.38 31.06
C VAL A 354 -7.18 3.53 31.26
N PRO A 355 -7.67 3.76 32.49
CA PRO A 355 -8.75 4.72 32.76
C PRO A 355 -8.37 6.18 32.47
N ALA A 356 -7.07 6.48 32.37
CA ALA A 356 -6.58 7.78 31.96
C ALA A 356 -7.02 8.18 30.53
N LEU A 357 -7.25 7.21 29.64
CA LEU A 357 -7.74 7.46 28.28
C LEU A 357 -9.17 8.04 28.25
N ALA A 358 -10.01 7.67 29.22
CA ALA A 358 -11.39 8.15 29.29
C ALA A 358 -11.50 9.55 29.91
N ARG A 359 -10.40 10.11 30.45
CA ARG A 359 -10.40 11.45 31.04
C ARG A 359 -10.14 12.48 29.94
N PRO A 360 -11.03 13.48 29.73
CA PRO A 360 -10.72 14.57 28.83
C PRO A 360 -9.44 15.27 29.31
N ALA A 361 -8.52 15.56 28.38
CA ALA A 361 -7.31 16.32 28.67
C ALA A 361 -7.72 17.62 29.38
N ARG A 362 -7.30 17.79 30.63
CA ARG A 362 -7.58 19.02 31.38
C ARG A 362 -6.93 20.17 30.60
N ALA A 363 -7.73 21.11 30.12
CA ALA A 363 -7.22 22.38 29.61
C ALA A 363 -6.29 23.00 30.67
N PRO A 364 -5.15 23.61 30.29
CA PRO A 364 -4.32 24.34 31.23
C PRO A 364 -5.19 25.40 31.92
N GLY A 365 -5.19 25.39 33.25
CA GLY A 365 -6.15 26.12 34.06
C GLY A 365 -6.26 27.60 33.67
N ALA A 366 -7.49 28.05 33.49
CA ALA A 366 -7.84 29.45 33.73
C ALA A 366 -7.43 29.75 35.18
N GLY A 367 -6.33 30.48 35.34
CA GLY A 367 -5.87 30.97 36.63
C GLY A 367 -6.99 31.75 37.30
N ALA A 368 -7.20 31.45 38.58
CA ALA A 368 -8.05 32.22 39.44
C ALA A 368 -7.56 33.68 39.52
N THR A 369 -8.33 34.60 38.96
CA THR A 369 -8.43 35.99 39.40
C THR A 369 -9.93 36.22 39.63
N GLY A 370 -10.39 36.42 40.86
CA GLY A 370 -10.02 37.56 41.70
C GLY A 370 -11.05 38.66 41.42
N ALA A 371 -12.02 38.80 42.33
CA ALA A 371 -13.15 39.71 42.25
C ALA A 371 -12.77 41.16 41.91
N GLY A 372 -13.62 41.83 41.12
CA GLY A 372 -13.54 43.27 40.87
C GLY A 372 -14.79 43.77 40.13
N ALA A 373 -15.52 44.66 40.78
CA ALA A 373 -16.85 45.13 40.41
C ALA A 373 -16.90 46.08 39.19
N GLY A 374 -18.08 46.16 38.58
CA GLY A 374 -18.58 47.43 38.03
C GLY A 374 -18.97 47.43 36.54
N ALA A 375 -20.28 47.57 36.30
CA ALA A 375 -20.92 48.50 35.36
C ALA A 375 -22.10 47.89 34.57
N ARG A 376 -23.18 48.66 34.53
CA ARG A 376 -24.56 48.37 34.10
C ARG A 376 -24.75 48.29 32.57
N PRO A 377 -25.93 47.80 32.10
CA PRO A 377 -26.16 47.43 30.71
C PRO A 377 -26.88 48.52 29.89
N ALA A 378 -26.76 48.42 28.57
CA ALA A 378 -27.69 48.95 27.57
C ALA A 378 -27.49 48.17 26.26
N ASN A 379 -28.43 48.03 25.34
CA ASN A 379 -29.89 47.99 25.27
C ASN A 379 -30.17 47.59 23.81
N ALA A 380 -31.34 47.00 23.57
CA ALA A 380 -32.10 47.04 22.31
C ALA A 380 -31.47 46.40 21.05
N SER A 381 -32.02 45.28 20.61
CA SER A 381 -33.05 45.20 19.54
C SER A 381 -32.39 44.98 18.17
N GLY A 382 -32.69 43.96 17.38
CA GLY A 382 -33.98 43.31 17.17
C GLY A 382 -34.33 43.48 15.69
N ARG A 383 -34.81 42.38 15.07
CA ARG A 383 -35.30 42.25 13.68
C ARG A 383 -34.18 42.08 12.64
N GLY A 384 -34.27 41.18 11.66
CA GLY A 384 -35.34 40.27 11.29
C GLY A 384 -35.06 39.69 9.90
N ASN A 385 -35.62 38.50 9.66
CA ASN A 385 -35.99 37.90 8.38
C ASN A 385 -34.95 37.83 7.24
N GLY A 386 -34.44 36.61 7.01
CA GLY A 386 -35.09 35.68 6.08
C GLY A 386 -34.85 35.86 4.57
N PRO A 387 -34.98 34.77 3.79
CA PRO A 387 -34.09 34.45 2.68
C PRO A 387 -34.76 34.53 1.30
N ASP A 388 -33.94 34.45 0.25
CA ASP A 388 -34.22 33.96 -1.12
C ASP A 388 -33.13 34.58 -2.03
N GLY A 389 -32.58 33.96 -3.06
CA GLY A 389 -32.90 32.75 -3.78
C GLY A 389 -32.20 32.84 -5.14
N ALA A 390 -31.98 31.66 -5.74
CA ALA A 390 -31.85 31.42 -7.18
C ALA A 390 -30.69 32.04 -8.00
N ALA A 391 -29.78 31.13 -8.39
CA ALA A 391 -29.47 30.75 -9.77
C ALA A 391 -29.21 31.83 -10.84
N ARG A 392 -28.03 31.73 -11.49
CA ARG A 392 -27.83 31.47 -12.94
C ARG A 392 -26.38 31.75 -13.37
N SER A 393 -25.70 30.74 -13.93
CA SER A 393 -24.69 30.90 -15.00
C SER A 393 -25.41 31.30 -16.32
N PRO A 394 -24.76 31.65 -17.46
CA PRO A 394 -23.37 31.41 -17.85
C PRO A 394 -22.69 32.51 -18.71
N GLY A 395 -21.43 32.27 -19.10
CA GLY A 395 -20.86 32.77 -20.35
C GLY A 395 -19.80 33.87 -20.21
N GLY A 396 -18.69 33.72 -20.94
CA GLY A 396 -17.75 34.80 -21.18
C GLY A 396 -16.32 34.33 -21.41
N ASP A 397 -15.95 34.28 -22.68
CA ASP A 397 -14.63 33.97 -23.22
C ASP A 397 -13.48 34.84 -22.66
N SER A 398 -12.28 34.33 -22.91
CA SER A 398 -11.16 35.04 -23.56
C SER A 398 -9.88 35.25 -22.75
N ASN A 399 -8.79 34.86 -23.43
CA ASN A 399 -7.49 35.48 -23.50
C ASN A 399 -6.62 35.67 -22.25
N GLY A 400 -5.36 35.27 -22.42
CA GLY A 400 -4.25 36.11 -21.99
C GLY A 400 -3.13 35.34 -21.30
N ASP A 401 -2.28 34.72 -22.11
CA ASP A 401 -0.86 34.62 -21.77
C ASP A 401 -0.27 36.03 -21.92
N PRO A 402 0.55 36.51 -20.96
CA PRO A 402 1.94 36.75 -21.34
C PRO A 402 2.94 36.60 -20.18
N ASN A 403 4.12 36.01 -20.45
CA ASN A 403 5.38 36.77 -20.37
C ASN A 403 6.57 35.96 -20.91
N GLU A 404 7.06 36.36 -22.08
CA GLU A 404 8.50 36.33 -22.39
C GLU A 404 9.13 37.64 -21.88
N ASP A 405 10.31 37.57 -21.27
CA ASP A 405 11.44 38.37 -21.76
C ASP A 405 12.80 37.87 -21.23
N ARG A 406 13.67 37.52 -22.20
CA ARG A 406 15.12 37.81 -22.34
C ARG A 406 16.07 37.42 -21.19
N GLY A 407 17.24 36.83 -21.43
CA GLY A 407 18.10 36.62 -22.60
C GLY A 407 19.44 36.12 -22.03
N GLY A 408 20.18 35.20 -22.65
CA GLY A 408 21.05 35.51 -23.77
C GLY A 408 22.29 34.60 -23.74
N SER A 409 22.46 33.85 -24.83
CA SER A 409 23.71 33.45 -25.52
C SER A 409 24.93 32.93 -24.75
N GLY A 410 25.37 31.72 -25.14
CA GLY A 410 26.73 31.24 -24.96
C GLY A 410 26.97 29.86 -25.58
N ASN A 411 27.21 29.82 -26.89
CA ASN A 411 27.65 28.63 -27.64
C ASN A 411 29.07 28.21 -27.20
N ALA A 412 29.31 26.91 -27.01
CA ALA A 412 30.63 26.30 -27.18
C ALA A 412 30.50 24.79 -27.48
N GLU A 413 30.83 24.45 -28.72
CA GLU A 413 31.07 23.08 -29.20
C GLU A 413 32.44 22.52 -28.73
N HIS A 414 32.57 21.19 -28.87
CA HIS A 414 33.79 20.37 -28.91
C HIS A 414 34.55 20.12 -27.59
N HIS A 415 34.63 18.86 -27.13
CA HIS A 415 35.54 17.81 -27.62
C HIS A 415 35.42 16.53 -26.77
N LEU A 416 35.26 15.38 -27.45
CA LEU A 416 35.60 14.04 -26.93
C LEU A 416 37.13 13.87 -26.90
N PRO A 417 37.66 12.95 -26.07
CA PRO A 417 38.76 12.12 -26.49
C PRO A 417 38.47 10.62 -26.39
N ARG A 418 39.04 9.92 -27.37
CA ARG A 418 39.10 8.47 -27.54
C ARG A 418 40.02 7.79 -26.52
N ALA A 419 39.73 6.52 -26.35
CA ALA A 419 40.56 5.39 -25.94
C ALA A 419 42.09 5.53 -26.08
N ALA A 420 42.78 4.94 -25.11
CA ALA A 420 44.13 4.43 -25.24
C ALA A 420 44.14 2.96 -24.79
N GLU A 421 44.67 2.11 -25.66
CA GLU A 421 45.08 0.73 -25.39
C GLU A 421 46.27 0.70 -24.41
N GLY A 422 46.32 -0.36 -23.61
CA GLY A 422 47.41 -0.75 -22.72
C GLY A 422 47.10 -2.11 -22.13
#